data_AF-A0A2W4U280-F1
#
_entry.id   AF-A0A2W4U280-F1
#
_cell.length_a   1.000
_cell.length_b   1.000
_cell.length_c   1.000
_cell.angle_alpha   90.00
_cell.angle_beta   90.00
_cell.angle_gamma   90.00
#
_symmetry.space_group_name_H-M   'P 1'
#
loop_
_entity.id
_entity.type
_entity.pdbx_description
1 polymer ?
#
loop_
_entity_poly.entity_id
_entity_poly.type
_entity_poly.pdbx_seq_one_letter_code
_entity_poly.pdbx_strand_id
1 'polypeptide(L)'
;PKTPPPPPPPEQKQEKIDVPKPDALPDQPSEAPPPGPNLGVDAAGSGTGDNFGLVGKPGGGDLIGSGGGGGGNPFARYGSLVKELITDAVQRDKKLRAAADYQRVVNVWVSSSGLVTRVELVGAGDKPELDGALRLALRNLPAVREGAPGDMPQPIRLRITTRS
;
A
#
# COMPACT_ATOMS: atom_id res chain seq x y z
N PRO A 1 32.10 20.82 -54.55
CA PRO A 1 30.75 20.66 -53.95
C PRO A 1 30.78 20.99 -52.45
N LYS A 2 30.31 22.19 -52.06
CA LYS A 2 30.18 22.60 -50.67
C LYS A 2 28.68 22.58 -50.34
N THR A 3 28.26 21.64 -49.50
CA THR A 3 26.88 21.55 -49.01
C THR A 3 26.57 22.77 -48.13
N PRO A 4 25.44 23.46 -48.32
CA PRO A 4 25.05 24.54 -47.42
C PRO A 4 24.78 23.97 -46.01
N PRO A 5 25.16 24.71 -44.94
CA PRO A 5 24.92 24.28 -43.57
C PRO A 5 23.41 24.20 -43.28
N PRO A 6 22.97 23.27 -42.42
CA PRO A 6 21.58 23.10 -42.06
C PRO A 6 21.02 24.36 -41.37
N PRO A 7 19.72 24.64 -41.52
CA PRO A 7 19.08 25.79 -40.90
C PRO A 7 19.12 25.68 -39.36
N PRO A 8 19.15 26.83 -38.64
CA PRO A 8 19.15 26.83 -37.19
C PRO A 8 17.86 26.20 -36.63
N PRO A 9 17.92 25.53 -35.47
CA PRO A 9 16.74 24.98 -34.82
C PRO A 9 15.77 26.09 -34.41
N PRO A 10 14.45 25.87 -34.54
CA PRO A 10 13.46 26.86 -34.17
C PRO A 10 13.48 27.13 -32.65
N GLU A 11 13.53 28.41 -32.29
CA GLU A 11 13.37 28.89 -30.92
C GLU A 11 11.99 28.50 -30.39
N GLN A 12 11.98 27.68 -29.34
CA GLN A 12 10.76 27.34 -28.62
C GLN A 12 10.25 28.59 -27.92
N LYS A 13 9.16 29.15 -28.45
CA LYS A 13 8.35 30.16 -27.76
C LYS A 13 7.91 29.57 -26.42
N GLN A 14 8.44 30.11 -25.33
CA GLN A 14 7.88 29.91 -24.00
C GLN A 14 6.50 30.56 -23.97
N GLU A 15 5.48 29.73 -24.19
CA GLU A 15 4.11 30.07 -23.89
C GLU A 15 4.01 30.27 -22.37
N LYS A 16 3.78 31.51 -21.95
CA LYS A 16 3.46 31.86 -20.56
C LYS A 16 2.15 31.15 -20.22
N ILE A 17 2.25 30.04 -19.48
CA ILE A 17 1.11 29.49 -18.77
C ILE A 17 0.75 30.50 -17.67
N ASP A 18 -0.35 31.20 -17.91
CA ASP A 18 -1.05 32.02 -16.94
C ASP A 18 -1.55 31.09 -15.83
N VAL A 19 -0.93 31.17 -14.66
CA VAL A 19 -1.31 30.39 -13.48
C VAL A 19 -2.51 31.09 -12.86
N PRO A 20 -3.73 30.50 -12.85
CA PRO A 20 -4.83 31.09 -12.11
C PRO A 20 -4.48 31.02 -10.62
N LYS A 21 -4.50 32.17 -9.95
CA LYS A 21 -4.43 32.24 -8.49
C LYS A 21 -5.58 31.40 -7.89
N PRO A 22 -5.30 30.46 -6.97
CA PRO A 22 -6.36 29.85 -6.19
C PRO A 22 -6.90 30.89 -5.20
N ASP A 23 -8.08 31.41 -5.51
CA ASP A 23 -8.94 32.13 -4.58
C ASP A 23 -9.27 31.26 -3.35
N ALA A 24 -9.06 31.88 -2.18
CA ALA A 24 -9.70 31.65 -0.89
C ALA A 24 -9.82 30.20 -0.37
N LEU A 25 -9.02 29.89 0.66
CA LEU A 25 -9.41 28.93 1.70
C LEU A 25 -10.66 29.46 2.43
N PRO A 26 -11.65 28.60 2.71
CA PRO A 26 -12.54 28.81 3.85
C PRO A 26 -12.13 27.93 5.05
N ASP A 27 -11.79 28.62 6.13
CA ASP A 27 -11.94 28.31 7.57
C ASP A 27 -11.84 26.86 8.09
N GLN A 28 -10.86 26.65 8.99
CA GLN A 28 -10.97 25.72 10.13
C GLN A 28 -11.92 26.32 11.21
N PRO A 29 -12.11 25.66 12.36
CA PRO A 29 -12.85 24.44 12.63
C PRO A 29 -14.01 24.74 13.59
N SER A 30 -15.16 24.06 13.51
CA SER A 30 -16.21 24.23 14.53
C SER A 30 -16.85 22.91 14.94
N GLU A 31 -16.62 22.63 16.23
CA GLU A 31 -17.59 22.13 17.21
C GLU A 31 -18.03 20.65 17.16
N ALA A 32 -17.58 19.89 18.15
CA ALA A 32 -18.25 18.68 18.67
C ALA A 32 -19.29 19.09 19.74
N PRO A 33 -20.17 18.22 20.34
CA PRO A 33 -20.73 16.89 19.99
C PRO A 33 -22.30 16.87 20.14
N PRO A 34 -23.06 15.74 20.24
CA PRO A 34 -23.01 14.78 21.36
C PRO A 34 -22.92 13.29 20.93
N PRO A 35 -22.51 12.40 21.85
CA PRO A 35 -22.44 10.97 21.60
C PRO A 35 -23.84 10.34 21.66
N GLY A 36 -24.22 9.60 20.62
CA GLY A 36 -25.42 8.76 20.65
C GLY A 36 -25.22 7.54 21.56
N PRO A 37 -26.19 7.21 22.45
CA PRO A 37 -26.00 6.21 23.49
C PRO A 37 -26.18 4.78 22.96
N ASN A 38 -25.20 3.94 23.28
CA ASN A 38 -25.30 2.50 23.59
C ASN A 38 -26.23 1.65 22.71
N LEU A 39 -25.64 0.97 21.72
CA LEU A 39 -26.05 -0.40 21.38
C LEU A 39 -24.83 -1.32 21.42
N GLY A 40 -24.62 -1.84 22.62
CA GLY A 40 -23.92 -3.05 23.04
C GLY A 40 -22.98 -3.74 22.06
N VAL A 41 -21.69 -3.69 22.39
CA VAL A 41 -20.84 -4.87 22.34
C VAL A 41 -19.76 -4.71 23.39
N ASP A 42 -19.99 -5.32 24.55
CA ASP A 42 -18.95 -5.66 25.51
C ASP A 42 -17.89 -6.51 24.80
N ALA A 43 -16.83 -5.86 24.34
CA ALA A 43 -15.59 -6.52 24.00
C ALA A 43 -14.48 -5.77 24.73
N ALA A 44 -14.29 -6.16 25.99
CA ALA A 44 -13.04 -5.92 26.71
C ALA A 44 -11.91 -6.64 25.95
N GLY A 45 -11.37 -5.97 24.94
CA GLY A 45 -10.14 -6.35 24.25
C GLY A 45 -9.07 -5.34 24.60
N SER A 46 -8.34 -5.59 25.69
CA SER A 46 -7.07 -4.90 25.96
C SER A 46 -6.12 -5.17 24.79
N GLY A 47 -6.01 -4.23 23.88
CA GLY A 47 -5.04 -4.22 22.79
C GLY A 47 -4.54 -2.79 22.65
N THR A 48 -3.30 -2.59 23.08
CA THR A 48 -2.48 -1.39 22.95
C THR A 48 -2.85 -0.56 21.72
N GLY A 49 -3.11 0.73 21.93
CA GLY A 49 -3.35 1.69 20.87
C GLY A 49 -2.19 1.71 19.88
N ASP A 50 -2.38 1.02 18.76
CA ASP A 50 -1.56 1.23 17.59
C ASP A 50 -1.95 2.59 17.01
N ASN A 51 -1.03 3.53 17.10
CA ASN A 51 -1.10 4.85 16.49
C ASN A 51 -1.12 4.67 14.95
N PHE A 52 -2.29 4.34 14.41
CA PHE A 52 -2.53 4.12 12.99
C PHE A 52 -2.42 5.46 12.26
N GLY A 53 -1.23 5.73 11.72
CA GLY A 53 -0.90 6.90 10.91
C GLY A 53 -1.68 6.94 9.60
N LEU A 54 -2.97 7.26 9.70
CA LEU A 54 -3.85 7.60 8.59
C LEU A 54 -3.47 8.97 8.01
N VAL A 55 -2.36 9.00 7.27
CA VAL A 55 -2.19 9.96 6.18
C VAL A 55 -2.32 9.16 4.88
N GLY A 56 -3.57 8.83 4.56
CA GLY A 56 -3.93 8.29 3.26
C GLY A 56 -3.74 9.36 2.20
N LYS A 57 -2.72 9.20 1.35
CA LYS A 57 -2.61 9.97 0.11
C LYS A 57 -3.71 9.52 -0.85
N PRO A 58 -4.41 10.43 -1.54
CA PRO A 58 -5.35 10.05 -2.59
C PRO A 58 -4.57 9.40 -3.74
N GLY A 59 -4.81 8.10 -3.98
CA GLY A 59 -4.24 7.36 -5.11
C GLY A 59 -3.42 6.10 -4.77
N GLY A 60 -3.23 5.77 -3.49
CA GLY A 60 -2.61 4.51 -3.07
C GLY A 60 -3.58 3.71 -2.21
N GLY A 61 -3.85 2.46 -2.57
CA GLY A 61 -4.61 1.50 -1.76
C GLY A 61 -3.82 1.09 -0.53
N ASP A 62 -3.62 2.03 0.40
CA ASP A 62 -2.93 1.82 1.65
C ASP A 62 -3.86 0.99 2.55
N LEU A 63 -3.75 -0.33 2.43
CA LEU A 63 -4.43 -1.30 3.30
C LEU A 63 -3.66 -1.51 4.61
N ILE A 64 -2.61 -0.71 4.88
CA ILE A 64 -1.93 -0.65 6.17
C ILE A 64 -2.89 0.01 7.17
N GLY A 65 -3.76 -0.80 7.78
CA GLY A 65 -4.64 -0.37 8.86
C GLY A 65 -6.08 -0.86 8.81
N SER A 66 -6.53 -1.58 7.78
CA SER A 66 -7.88 -2.19 7.79
C SER A 66 -7.91 -3.48 8.64
N GLY A 67 -7.66 -3.31 9.94
CA GLY A 67 -7.91 -4.28 10.98
C GLY A 67 -8.59 -3.56 12.14
N GLY A 68 -9.89 -3.31 12.00
CA GLY A 68 -10.71 -2.74 13.08
C GLY A 68 -11.84 -1.86 12.55
N GLY A 69 -13.08 -2.34 12.63
CA GLY A 69 -14.29 -1.54 12.38
C GLY A 69 -15.17 -2.12 11.27
N GLY A 70 -16.29 -2.72 11.65
CA GLY A 70 -17.23 -3.39 10.74
C GLY A 70 -17.72 -2.50 9.59
N GLY A 71 -17.68 -3.05 8.37
CA GLY A 71 -18.25 -2.42 7.19
C GLY A 71 -17.63 -2.95 5.89
N GLY A 72 -18.20 -4.04 5.36
CA GLY A 72 -18.40 -4.33 3.93
C GLY A 72 -17.29 -4.18 2.87
N ASN A 73 -16.06 -3.78 3.17
CA ASN A 73 -15.09 -3.44 2.12
C ASN A 73 -14.48 -4.71 1.47
N PRO A 74 -14.85 -5.07 0.22
CA PRO A 74 -14.31 -6.27 -0.44
C PRO A 74 -12.79 -6.21 -0.61
N PHE A 75 -12.24 -4.99 -0.68
CA PHE A 75 -10.81 -4.76 -0.81
C PHE A 75 -10.02 -5.12 0.45
N ALA A 76 -10.58 -4.88 1.64
CA ALA A 76 -9.94 -5.23 2.91
C ALA A 76 -9.88 -6.75 3.11
N ARG A 77 -10.96 -7.44 2.73
CA ARG A 77 -11.00 -8.92 2.69
C ARG A 77 -9.91 -9.45 1.76
N TYR A 78 -9.85 -8.95 0.53
CA TYR A 78 -8.86 -9.42 -0.43
C TYR A 78 -7.41 -9.11 0.00
N GLY A 79 -7.16 -7.92 0.55
CA GLY A 79 -5.85 -7.58 1.12
C GLY A 79 -5.42 -8.54 2.23
N SER A 80 -6.37 -9.03 3.03
CA SER A 80 -6.12 -10.06 4.05
C SER A 80 -5.72 -11.40 3.44
N LEU A 81 -6.39 -11.84 2.37
CA LEU A 81 -6.03 -13.06 1.62
C LEU A 81 -4.60 -12.99 1.06
N VAL A 82 -4.24 -11.85 0.45
CA VAL A 82 -2.89 -11.63 -0.09
C VAL A 82 -1.86 -11.60 1.04
N LYS A 83 -2.17 -10.94 2.16
CA LYS A 83 -1.29 -10.88 3.33
C LYS A 83 -1.04 -12.27 3.90
N GLU A 84 -2.09 -13.06 4.12
CA GLU A 84 -1.99 -14.44 4.62
C GLU A 84 -1.13 -15.30 3.71
N LEU A 85 -1.36 -15.23 2.39
CA LEU A 85 -0.58 -15.96 1.40
C LEU A 85 0.93 -15.64 1.47
N ILE A 86 1.26 -14.36 1.61
CA ILE A 86 2.64 -13.89 1.74
C ILE A 86 3.22 -14.36 3.08
N THR A 87 2.50 -14.19 4.18
CA THR A 87 2.92 -14.65 5.50
C THR A 87 3.18 -16.15 5.49
N ASP A 88 2.34 -16.95 4.85
CA ASP A 88 2.52 -18.38 4.66
C ASP A 88 3.82 -18.72 3.92
N ALA A 89 4.12 -18.00 2.84
CA ALA A 89 5.37 -18.19 2.09
C ALA A 89 6.61 -17.81 2.92
N VAL A 90 6.50 -16.75 3.71
CA VAL A 90 7.54 -16.30 4.65
C VAL A 90 7.77 -17.36 5.74
N GLN A 91 6.72 -17.95 6.29
CA GLN A 91 6.80 -18.99 7.32
C GLN A 91 7.36 -20.32 6.80
N ARG A 92 7.22 -20.60 5.50
CA ARG A 92 7.83 -21.77 4.84
C ARG A 92 9.34 -21.61 4.65
N ASP A 93 9.83 -20.38 4.55
CA ASP A 93 11.26 -20.11 4.42
C ASP A 93 11.96 -20.16 5.78
N LYS A 94 12.96 -21.05 5.92
CA LYS A 94 13.69 -21.24 7.18
C LYS A 94 14.43 -19.99 7.63
N LYS A 95 14.95 -19.17 6.70
CA LYS A 95 15.72 -17.96 7.03
C LYS A 95 14.80 -16.87 7.57
N LEU A 96 13.66 -16.69 6.91
CA LEU A 96 12.67 -15.68 7.33
C LEU A 96 11.99 -16.09 8.63
N ARG A 97 11.64 -17.37 8.80
CA ARG A 97 11.05 -17.90 10.03
C ARG A 97 11.98 -17.79 11.24
N ALA A 98 13.30 -17.93 11.05
CA ALA A 98 14.28 -17.78 12.12
C ALA A 98 14.41 -16.32 12.62
N ALA A 99 13.98 -15.35 11.81
CA ALA A 99 13.91 -13.96 12.20
C ALA A 99 12.60 -13.72 12.96
N ALA A 100 12.66 -13.95 14.28
CA ALA A 100 11.56 -13.77 15.24
C ALA A 100 10.82 -12.43 15.11
N ASP A 101 11.55 -11.37 14.70
CA ASP A 101 11.07 -10.00 14.56
C ASP A 101 11.47 -9.41 13.20
N TYR A 102 10.91 -9.93 12.10
CA TYR A 102 11.09 -9.33 10.77
C TYR A 102 9.84 -8.55 10.37
N GLN A 103 10.02 -7.27 10.05
CA GLN A 103 8.97 -6.43 9.52
C GLN A 103 9.39 -5.80 8.18
N ARG A 104 8.51 -5.85 7.20
CA ARG A 104 8.72 -5.24 5.88
C ARG A 104 7.43 -4.75 5.26
N VAL A 105 7.47 -3.56 4.67
CA VAL A 105 6.39 -3.05 3.84
C VAL A 105 6.65 -3.40 2.39
N VAL A 106 5.65 -3.97 1.72
CA VAL A 106 5.71 -4.34 0.32
C VAL A 106 4.52 -3.76 -0.45
N ASN A 107 4.78 -3.39 -1.70
CA ASN A 107 3.76 -3.05 -2.68
C ASN A 107 3.57 -4.25 -3.60
N VAL A 108 2.35 -4.73 -3.73
CA VAL A 108 2.00 -5.93 -4.48
C VAL A 108 1.03 -5.56 -5.59
N TRP A 109 1.32 -6.01 -6.81
CA TRP A 109 0.39 -5.95 -7.94
C TRP A 109 -0.15 -7.34 -8.20
N VAL A 110 -1.46 -7.42 -8.37
CA VAL A 110 -2.15 -8.68 -8.59
C VAL A 110 -3.06 -8.54 -9.81
N SER A 111 -3.04 -9.53 -10.68
CA SER A 111 -3.92 -9.58 -11.84
C SER A 111 -5.35 -9.97 -11.43
N SER A 112 -6.30 -9.80 -12.35
CA SER A 112 -7.69 -10.25 -12.19
C SER A 112 -7.82 -11.77 -11.97
N SER A 113 -6.81 -12.57 -12.33
CA SER A 113 -6.77 -14.00 -12.07
C SER A 113 -6.18 -14.37 -10.69
N GLY A 114 -5.80 -13.39 -9.88
CA GLY A 114 -5.18 -13.61 -8.57
C GLY A 114 -3.67 -13.88 -8.63
N LEU A 115 -3.06 -13.84 -9.83
CA LEU A 115 -1.61 -13.98 -9.97
C LEU A 115 -0.89 -12.70 -9.56
N VAL A 116 0.10 -12.82 -8.68
CA VAL A 116 1.01 -11.73 -8.31
C VAL A 116 1.91 -11.42 -9.51
N THR A 117 1.77 -10.22 -10.08
CA THR A 117 2.49 -9.81 -11.29
C THR A 117 3.75 -9.02 -10.96
N ARG A 118 3.77 -8.31 -9.83
CA ARG A 118 4.90 -7.51 -9.38
C ARG A 118 4.90 -7.39 -7.86
N VAL A 119 6.08 -7.39 -7.27
CA VAL A 119 6.26 -7.01 -5.86
C VAL A 119 7.45 -6.08 -5.73
N GLU A 120 7.28 -5.04 -4.92
CA GLU A 120 8.29 -4.05 -4.62
C GLU A 120 8.43 -3.89 -3.10
N LEU A 121 9.66 -3.87 -2.60
CA LEU A 121 9.94 -3.65 -1.18
C LEU A 121 10.06 -2.14 -0.95
N VAL A 122 9.32 -1.60 0.01
CA VAL A 122 9.23 -0.17 0.26
C VAL A 122 10.19 0.24 1.38
N GLY A 123 11.07 1.21 1.12
CA GLY A 123 12.00 1.77 2.11
C GLY A 123 13.09 0.78 2.55
N ALA A 124 13.78 1.08 3.66
CA ALA A 124 14.69 0.15 4.33
C ALA A 124 13.92 -0.71 5.34
N GLY A 125 14.27 -2.00 5.43
CA GLY A 125 13.68 -2.93 6.40
C GLY A 125 14.55 -3.04 7.63
N ASP A 126 14.02 -3.65 8.69
CA ASP A 126 14.79 -3.87 9.93
C ASP A 126 15.98 -4.82 9.73
N LYS A 127 15.86 -5.75 8.76
CA LYS A 127 16.88 -6.77 8.42
C LYS A 127 17.05 -6.88 6.89
N PRO A 128 17.85 -6.00 6.26
CA PRO A 128 18.04 -6.00 4.81
C PRO A 128 18.69 -7.30 4.28
N GLU A 129 19.40 -8.05 5.11
CA GLU A 129 19.95 -9.37 4.78
C GLU A 129 18.87 -10.41 4.47
N LEU A 130 17.66 -10.22 5.00
CA LEU A 130 16.51 -11.10 4.78
C LEU A 130 15.68 -10.69 3.55
N ASP A 131 15.84 -9.47 3.05
CA ASP A 131 15.10 -8.97 1.89
C ASP A 131 15.33 -9.83 0.64
N GLY A 132 16.53 -10.42 0.50
CA GLY A 132 16.83 -11.36 -0.58
C GLY A 132 15.99 -12.65 -0.50
N ALA A 133 15.85 -13.20 0.71
CA ALA A 133 15.01 -14.38 0.96
C ALA A 133 13.53 -14.03 0.77
N LEU A 134 13.09 -12.86 1.22
CA LEU A 134 11.72 -12.38 1.02
C LEU A 134 11.40 -12.27 -0.49
N ARG A 135 12.27 -11.65 -1.28
CA ARG A 135 12.08 -11.56 -2.75
C ARG A 135 11.97 -12.93 -3.40
N LEU A 136 12.77 -13.91 -2.95
CA LEU A 136 12.71 -15.26 -3.48
C LEU A 136 11.40 -15.96 -3.10
N ALA A 137 10.96 -15.84 -1.85
CA ALA A 137 9.68 -16.38 -1.38
C ALA A 137 8.50 -15.78 -2.15
N LEU A 138 8.51 -14.46 -2.37
CA LEU A 138 7.49 -13.73 -3.11
C LEU A 138 7.41 -14.12 -4.60
N ARG A 139 8.54 -14.45 -5.23
CA ARG A 139 8.58 -14.91 -6.63
C ARG A 139 7.96 -16.29 -6.82
N ASN A 140 7.96 -17.11 -5.77
CA ASN A 140 7.43 -18.47 -5.79
C ASN A 140 6.01 -18.54 -5.22
N LEU A 141 5.32 -17.39 -5.11
CA LEU A 141 3.95 -17.36 -4.61
C LEU A 141 2.99 -18.03 -5.60
N PRO A 142 2.10 -18.91 -5.12
CA PRO A 142 1.00 -19.37 -5.95
C PRO A 142 0.00 -18.24 -6.18
N ALA A 143 -0.91 -18.43 -7.15
CA ALA A 143 -2.03 -17.51 -7.33
C ALA A 143 -2.89 -17.46 -6.06
N VAL A 144 -3.42 -16.28 -5.74
CA VAL A 144 -4.51 -16.16 -4.78
C VAL A 144 -5.71 -16.91 -5.36
N ARG A 145 -6.43 -17.66 -4.50
CA ARG A 145 -7.59 -18.47 -4.92
C ARG A 145 -8.72 -17.62 -5.52
N GLU A 146 -8.81 -16.38 -5.07
CA GLU A 146 -9.77 -15.37 -5.53
C GLU A 146 -9.01 -14.36 -6.40
N GLY A 147 -9.64 -13.90 -7.48
CA GLY A 147 -9.09 -12.85 -8.34
C GLY A 147 -9.20 -11.47 -7.70
N ALA A 148 -8.29 -10.55 -8.06
CA ALA A 148 -8.39 -9.18 -7.58
C ALA A 148 -9.70 -8.53 -8.08
N PRO A 149 -10.48 -7.88 -7.21
CA PRO A 149 -11.66 -7.10 -7.64
C PRO A 149 -11.26 -6.06 -8.69
N GLY A 150 -12.06 -5.88 -9.75
CA GLY A 150 -11.73 -5.00 -10.87
C GLY A 150 -11.44 -3.54 -10.47
N ASP A 151 -12.17 -3.05 -9.47
CA ASP A 151 -12.03 -1.69 -8.94
C ASP A 151 -10.97 -1.57 -7.82
N MET A 152 -10.16 -2.62 -7.60
CA MET A 152 -9.16 -2.61 -6.54
C MET A 152 -8.01 -1.64 -6.86
N PRO A 153 -7.73 -0.66 -6.00
CA PRO A 153 -6.59 0.23 -6.18
C PRO A 153 -5.27 -0.53 -6.04
N GLN A 154 -4.36 -0.34 -7.01
CA GLN A 154 -3.02 -0.93 -7.01
C GLN A 154 -1.95 0.16 -7.03
N PRO A 155 -0.77 -0.06 -6.40
CA PRO A 155 -0.36 -1.26 -5.69
C PRO A 155 -1.09 -1.47 -4.36
N ILE A 156 -1.25 -2.74 -3.98
CA ILE A 156 -1.70 -3.12 -2.65
C ILE A 156 -0.51 -3.00 -1.71
N ARG A 157 -0.56 -2.04 -0.80
CA ARG A 157 0.51 -1.86 0.19
C ARG A 157 0.22 -2.73 1.42
N LEU A 158 1.12 -3.64 1.74
CA LEU A 158 0.99 -4.59 2.83
C LEU A 158 2.18 -4.51 3.77
N ARG A 159 1.92 -4.60 5.06
CA ARG A 159 2.94 -4.79 6.10
C ARG A 159 3.03 -6.27 6.45
N ILE A 160 4.18 -6.86 6.16
CA ILE A 160 4.55 -8.22 6.54
C ILE A 160 5.24 -8.14 7.89
N THR A 161 4.80 -8.97 8.83
CA THR A 161 5.40 -9.14 10.14
C THR A 161 5.50 -10.63 10.43
N THR A 162 6.70 -11.11 10.75
CA THR A 162 6.85 -12.39 11.43
C THR A 162 6.77 -12.13 12.93
N ARG A 163 5.89 -12.87 13.61
CA ARG A 163 5.89 -12.98 15.06
C ARG A 163 6.08 -14.46 15.35
N SER A 164 7.21 -14.82 15.93
CA SER A 164 7.46 -16.16 16.47
C SER A 164 6.89 -16.30 17.87
#